data_AF-A0A7S1G4L4-F1
#
_entry.id   AF-A0A7S1G4L4-F1
#
_cell.length_a   1.000
_cell.length_b   1.000
_cell.length_c   1.000
_cell.angle_alpha   90.00
_cell.angle_beta   90.00
_cell.angle_gamma   90.00
#
_symmetry.space_group_name_H-M   'P 1'
#
loop_
_entity.id
_entity.type
_entity.pdbx_description
1 polymer ?
#
loop_
_entity_poly.entity_id
_entity_poly.type
_entity_poly.pdbx_seq_one_letter_code
_entity_poly.pdbx_strand_id
1 'polypeptide(L)'
;QDRRTKTKKRGASARKPPLQGLLPPHVSGDDAAFLVSGLHGDGIDDLLASLLSLSVPRPWEYPADFETDMSDLERVAELVREGLYRNLHNEVPYRVRQETRSWEVGRDGTLHIHQDVQVPSRRVAAMLLARSAA
;
A
#
# COMPACT_ATOMS: atom_id res chain seq x y z
N GLN A 1 -21.72 57.03 -12.45
CA GLN A 1 -22.64 56.05 -13.08
C GLN A 1 -21.81 55.37 -14.15
N ASP A 2 -21.52 54.08 -14.14
CA ASP A 2 -22.37 52.97 -13.72
C ASP A 2 -21.54 51.75 -13.27
N ARG A 3 -22.05 51.03 -12.27
CA ARG A 3 -21.42 49.87 -11.65
C ARG A 3 -21.63 48.65 -12.56
N ARG A 4 -20.56 48.01 -13.05
CA ARG A 4 -20.61 46.63 -13.54
C ARG A 4 -19.91 45.70 -12.57
N THR A 5 -20.72 44.99 -11.80
CA THR A 5 -20.35 43.90 -10.91
C THR A 5 -19.72 42.75 -11.71
N LYS A 6 -18.45 42.44 -11.45
CA LYS A 6 -17.82 41.18 -11.89
C LYS A 6 -18.25 40.07 -10.93
N THR A 7 -19.27 39.32 -11.28
CA THR A 7 -19.63 38.07 -10.60
C THR A 7 -18.55 37.02 -10.92
N LYS A 8 -17.73 36.70 -9.92
CA LYS A 8 -16.76 35.61 -9.93
C LYS A 8 -17.51 34.27 -9.96
N LYS A 9 -17.73 33.69 -11.15
CA LYS A 9 -18.14 32.29 -11.28
C LYS A 9 -17.01 31.43 -10.71
N ARG A 10 -17.19 30.91 -9.50
CA ARG A 10 -16.37 29.83 -8.94
C ARG A 10 -16.46 28.67 -9.93
N GLY A 11 -15.32 28.30 -10.52
CA GLY A 11 -15.22 27.09 -11.32
C GLY A 11 -15.71 25.94 -10.46
N ALA A 12 -16.82 25.32 -10.86
CA ALA A 12 -17.27 24.09 -10.27
C ALA A 12 -16.14 23.09 -10.47
N SER A 13 -15.54 22.64 -9.37
CA SER A 13 -14.66 21.46 -9.38
C SER A 13 -15.50 20.34 -9.97
N ALA A 14 -15.16 19.94 -11.20
CA ALA A 14 -15.79 18.83 -11.88
C ALA A 14 -15.55 17.60 -11.01
N ARG A 15 -16.56 17.19 -10.24
CA ARG A 15 -16.59 15.86 -9.63
C ARG A 15 -16.45 14.90 -10.80
N LYS A 16 -15.38 14.10 -10.82
CA LYS A 16 -15.25 13.00 -11.77
C LYS A 16 -16.54 12.17 -11.69
N PRO A 17 -17.16 11.84 -12.83
CA PRO A 17 -18.36 11.02 -12.82
C PRO A 17 -18.05 9.66 -12.16
N PRO A 18 -19.04 9.03 -11.50
CA PRO A 18 -18.86 7.68 -10.99
C PRO A 18 -18.49 6.76 -12.15
N LEU A 19 -17.52 5.87 -11.93
CA LEU A 19 -17.05 4.90 -12.93
C LEU A 19 -18.12 3.86 -13.33
N GLN A 20 -19.30 3.92 -12.71
CA GLN A 20 -20.49 3.15 -13.04
C GLN A 20 -21.03 3.56 -14.40
N GLY A 21 -20.57 2.87 -15.45
CA GLY A 21 -21.02 3.06 -16.82
C GLY A 21 -19.92 3.09 -17.87
N LEU A 22 -18.64 2.98 -17.47
CA LEU A 22 -17.52 2.88 -18.39
C LEU A 22 -16.93 1.45 -18.50
N LEU A 23 -17.56 0.45 -17.88
CA LEU A 23 -17.10 -0.93 -18.01
C LEU A 23 -17.53 -1.49 -19.37
N PRO A 24 -16.59 -2.02 -20.18
CA PRO A 24 -16.99 -2.84 -21.30
C PRO A 24 -17.78 -4.06 -20.78
N PRO A 25 -18.82 -4.52 -21.50
CA PRO A 25 -19.44 -5.80 -21.21
C PRO A 25 -18.34 -6.87 -21.25
N HIS A 26 -18.30 -7.69 -20.20
CA HIS A 26 -17.61 -8.99 -20.10
C HIS A 26 -16.91 -9.36 -21.41
N VAL A 27 -15.62 -9.01 -21.49
CA VAL A 27 -14.79 -9.36 -22.64
C VAL A 27 -14.78 -10.88 -22.68
N SER A 28 -15.53 -11.44 -23.63
CA SER A 28 -15.66 -12.87 -23.82
C SER A 28 -14.40 -13.34 -24.55
N GLY A 29 -13.46 -13.89 -23.79
CA GLY A 29 -12.17 -14.39 -24.25
C GLY A 29 -11.21 -14.58 -23.07
N ASP A 30 -10.12 -15.30 -23.27
CA ASP A 30 -9.11 -15.63 -22.25
C ASP A 30 -8.43 -14.39 -21.57
N ASP A 31 -8.73 -13.16 -22.05
CA ASP A 31 -8.21 -11.88 -21.54
C ASP A 31 -9.34 -10.99 -20.99
N ALA A 32 -9.86 -11.34 -19.80
CA ALA A 32 -10.77 -10.46 -19.06
C ALA A 32 -10.01 -9.32 -18.35
N ALA A 33 -10.43 -8.08 -18.56
CA ALA A 33 -9.85 -6.90 -17.91
C ALA A 33 -10.80 -6.33 -16.84
N PHE A 34 -10.29 -6.12 -15.62
CA PHE A 34 -11.03 -5.55 -14.50
C PHE A 34 -10.52 -4.14 -14.18
N LEU A 35 -11.43 -3.20 -13.97
CA LEU A 35 -11.10 -1.88 -13.44
C LEU A 35 -11.26 -1.92 -11.93
N VAL A 36 -10.15 -1.81 -11.18
CA VAL A 36 -10.16 -1.93 -9.72
C VAL A 36 -9.46 -0.78 -9.02
N SER A 37 -9.87 -0.52 -7.77
CA SER A 37 -9.19 0.38 -6.84
C SER A 37 -9.07 -0.28 -5.48
N GLY A 38 -7.88 -0.79 -5.12
CA GLY A 38 -7.65 -1.38 -3.80
C GLY A 38 -7.80 -0.37 -2.64
N LEU A 39 -7.60 0.92 -2.91
CA LEU A 39 -7.74 1.97 -1.90
C LEU A 39 -9.21 2.32 -1.60
N HIS A 40 -10.09 2.26 -2.61
CA HIS A 40 -11.51 2.62 -2.48
C HIS A 40 -12.44 1.42 -2.46
N GLY A 41 -11.94 0.22 -2.78
CA GLY A 41 -12.72 -1.01 -2.90
C GLY A 41 -13.46 -1.17 -4.23
N ASP A 42 -13.32 -0.23 -5.17
CA ASP A 42 -14.03 -0.29 -6.46
C ASP A 42 -13.61 -1.54 -7.26
N GLY A 43 -14.57 -2.29 -7.79
CA GLY A 43 -14.33 -3.44 -8.69
C GLY A 43 -13.71 -4.68 -8.05
N ILE A 44 -13.46 -4.69 -6.73
CA ILE A 44 -12.85 -5.82 -6.04
C ILE A 44 -13.78 -7.04 -6.00
N ASP A 45 -15.08 -6.84 -5.80
CA ASP A 45 -16.05 -7.95 -5.73
C ASP A 45 -16.15 -8.71 -7.06
N ASP A 46 -16.17 -8.00 -8.19
CA ASP A 46 -16.22 -8.60 -9.52
C ASP A 46 -14.95 -9.40 -9.84
N LEU A 47 -13.79 -8.90 -9.40
CA LEU A 47 -12.52 -9.59 -9.49
C LEU A 47 -12.53 -10.87 -8.63
N LEU A 48 -12.97 -10.78 -7.37
CA LEU A 48 -13.05 -11.93 -6.46
C LEU A 48 -14.01 -13.00 -6.98
N ALA A 49 -15.20 -12.61 -7.46
CA ALA A 49 -16.17 -13.53 -8.04
C ALA A 49 -15.59 -14.28 -9.25
N SER A 50 -14.84 -13.57 -10.09
CA SER A 50 -14.18 -14.16 -11.26
C SER A 50 -13.08 -15.15 -10.85
N LEU A 51 -12.22 -14.78 -9.91
CA LEU A 51 -11.18 -15.67 -9.38
C LEU A 51 -11.77 -16.92 -8.71
N LEU A 52 -12.87 -16.78 -7.98
CA LEU A 52 -13.59 -17.91 -7.38
C LEU A 52 -14.19 -18.84 -8.45
N SER A 53 -14.71 -18.30 -9.55
CA SER A 53 -15.25 -19.10 -10.65
C SER A 53 -14.18 -19.95 -11.38
N LEU A 54 -12.92 -19.49 -11.35
CA LEU A 54 -11.77 -20.20 -11.91
C LEU A 54 -11.13 -21.18 -10.93
N SER A 55 -11.52 -21.13 -9.64
CA SER A 55 -10.95 -22.00 -8.61
C SER A 55 -11.40 -23.46 -8.79
N VAL A 56 -10.51 -24.39 -8.44
CA VAL A 56 -10.80 -25.83 -8.46
C VAL A 56 -11.26 -26.27 -7.08
N PRO A 57 -12.38 -27.00 -6.95
CA PRO A 57 -12.83 -27.51 -5.66
C PRO A 57 -11.75 -28.38 -5.01
N ARG A 58 -11.25 -27.95 -3.85
CA ARG A 58 -10.28 -28.67 -3.02
C ARG A 58 -10.47 -28.29 -1.55
N PRO A 59 -10.04 -29.13 -0.60
CA PRO A 59 -9.97 -28.73 0.80
C PRO A 59 -9.12 -27.47 0.97
N TRP A 60 -9.55 -26.57 1.84
CA TRP A 60 -8.78 -25.39 2.21
C TRP A 60 -7.47 -25.81 2.87
N GLU A 61 -6.35 -25.23 2.44
CA GLU A 61 -5.03 -25.45 3.05
C GLU A 61 -4.85 -24.65 4.34
N TYR A 62 -5.58 -23.54 4.47
CA TYR A 62 -5.54 -22.64 5.61
C TYR A 62 -6.94 -22.48 6.24
N PRO A 63 -7.04 -22.31 7.57
CA PRO A 63 -8.28 -21.94 8.24
C PRO A 63 -8.87 -20.60 7.76
N ALA A 64 -10.16 -20.37 7.97
CA ALA A 64 -10.85 -19.15 7.53
C ALA A 64 -10.44 -17.89 8.30
N ASP A 65 -9.90 -18.05 9.50
CA ASP A 65 -9.38 -17.00 10.39
C ASP A 65 -7.88 -16.74 10.20
N PHE A 66 -7.22 -17.43 9.27
CA PHE A 66 -5.80 -17.25 9.00
C PHE A 66 -5.56 -16.01 8.13
N GLU A 67 -4.92 -14.99 8.70
CA GLU A 67 -4.69 -13.72 8.01
C GLU A 67 -3.54 -13.77 7.00
N THR A 68 -2.40 -14.36 7.39
CA THR A 68 -1.19 -14.45 6.56
C THR A 68 -0.24 -15.50 7.12
N ASP A 69 0.55 -16.09 6.23
CA ASP A 69 1.64 -17.03 6.51
C ASP A 69 2.97 -16.35 6.85
N MET A 70 3.03 -15.01 6.83
CA MET A 70 4.22 -14.26 7.21
C MET A 70 4.54 -14.42 8.70
N SER A 71 5.80 -14.71 9.00
CA SER A 71 6.33 -14.67 10.36
C SER A 71 6.36 -13.23 10.90
N ASP A 72 6.38 -13.08 12.22
CA ASP A 72 6.48 -11.75 12.85
C ASP A 72 7.76 -10.99 12.46
N LEU A 73 8.86 -11.73 12.22
CA LEU A 73 10.11 -11.16 11.74
C LEU A 73 9.96 -10.58 10.33
N GLU A 74 9.31 -11.33 9.42
CA GLU A 74 9.02 -10.87 8.06
C GLU A 74 8.08 -9.66 8.09
N ARG A 75 7.03 -9.72 8.91
CA ARG A 75 6.08 -8.61 9.09
C ARG A 75 6.79 -7.33 9.54
N VAL A 76 7.68 -7.41 10.52
CA VAL A 76 8.48 -6.26 10.98
C VAL A 76 9.43 -5.79 9.88
N ALA A 77 10.05 -6.71 9.12
CA ALA A 77 10.87 -6.34 7.98
C ALA A 77 10.05 -5.57 6.93
N GLU A 78 8.85 -6.01 6.57
CA GLU A 78 7.97 -5.29 5.65
C GLU A 78 7.63 -3.88 6.17
N LEU A 79 7.32 -3.75 7.46
CA LEU A 79 6.99 -2.46 8.09
C LEU A 79 8.16 -1.47 8.03
N VAL A 80 9.38 -1.92 8.34
CA VAL A 80 10.58 -1.08 8.23
C VAL A 80 10.81 -0.69 6.76
N ARG A 81 10.63 -1.63 5.83
CA ARG A 81 10.83 -1.37 4.40
C ARG A 81 9.83 -0.36 3.85
N GLU A 82 8.57 -0.44 4.27
CA GLU A 82 7.55 0.55 3.98
C GLU A 82 8.00 1.95 4.46
N GLY A 83 8.51 2.03 5.70
CA GLY A 83 9.08 3.27 6.26
C GLY A 83 10.24 3.81 5.43
N LEU A 84 11.13 2.94 4.94
CA LEU A 84 12.22 3.32 4.05
C LEU A 84 11.69 3.87 2.72
N TYR A 85 10.75 3.19 2.07
CA TYR A 85 10.15 3.64 0.80
C TYR A 85 9.41 4.97 0.92
N ARG A 86 8.80 5.23 2.07
CA ARG A 86 8.07 6.49 2.31
C ARG A 86 9.00 7.68 2.49
N ASN A 87 10.20 7.45 3.03
CA ASN A 87 11.13 8.54 3.40
C ASN A 87 12.26 8.73 2.39
N LEU A 88 12.66 7.67 1.71
CA LEU A 88 13.69 7.69 0.67
C LEU A 88 13.03 7.70 -0.71
N HIS A 89 13.60 8.46 -1.63
CA HIS A 89 13.06 8.64 -2.97
C HIS A 89 13.99 7.99 -4.01
N ASN A 90 13.46 7.76 -5.22
CA ASN A 90 14.20 7.21 -6.37
C ASN A 90 14.83 5.84 -6.08
N GLU A 91 16.04 5.54 -6.59
CA GLU A 91 16.69 4.24 -6.41
C GLU A 91 17.28 4.00 -5.01
N VAL A 92 17.23 4.98 -4.11
CA VAL A 92 17.90 4.90 -2.80
C VAL A 92 17.34 3.81 -1.87
N PRO A 93 16.02 3.64 -1.68
CA PRO A 93 15.47 2.62 -0.79
C PRO A 93 15.93 1.21 -1.14
N TYR A 94 16.04 0.89 -2.44
CA TYR A 94 16.47 -0.43 -2.93
C TYR A 94 17.94 -0.76 -2.62
N ARG A 95 18.73 0.24 -2.26
CA ARG A 95 20.15 0.09 -1.89
C ARG A 95 20.36 0.03 -0.37
N VAL A 96 19.28 0.15 0.41
CA VAL A 96 19.32 0.03 1.86
C VAL A 96 19.14 -1.44 2.22
N ARG A 97 20.01 -1.94 3.11
CA ARG A 97 19.85 -3.27 3.70
C ARG A 97 19.39 -3.10 5.14
N GLN A 98 18.43 -3.92 5.54
CA GLN A 98 17.92 -3.95 6.90
C GLN A 98 17.99 -5.38 7.41
N GLU A 99 18.41 -5.54 8.66
CA GLU A 99 18.55 -6.84 9.30
C GLU A 99 18.08 -6.74 10.76
N THR A 100 17.32 -7.73 11.22
CA THR A 100 16.92 -7.80 12.62
C THR A 100 18.08 -8.38 13.43
N ARG A 101 18.58 -7.62 14.39
CA ARG A 101 19.72 -8.01 15.23
C ARG A 101 19.30 -8.70 16.52
N SER A 102 18.21 -8.26 17.15
CA SER A 102 17.67 -8.90 18.35
C SER A 102 16.16 -8.76 18.43
N TRP A 103 15.56 -9.72 19.13
CA TRP A 103 14.13 -9.82 19.42
C TRP A 103 13.96 -10.30 20.85
N GLU A 104 13.65 -9.37 21.75
CA GLU A 104 13.60 -9.65 23.19
C GLU A 104 12.25 -9.22 23.76
N VAL A 105 11.61 -10.12 24.49
CA VAL A 105 10.38 -9.82 25.21
C VAL A 105 10.75 -9.52 26.67
N GLY A 106 10.53 -8.27 27.06
CA GLY A 106 10.74 -7.79 28.42
C GLY A 106 9.82 -8.46 29.43
N ARG A 107 10.16 -8.36 30.71
CA ARG A 107 9.38 -8.97 31.82
C ARG A 107 7.98 -8.36 31.98
N ASP A 108 7.81 -7.15 31.48
CA ASP A 108 6.56 -6.39 31.42
C ASP A 108 5.73 -6.71 30.16
N GLY A 109 6.24 -7.58 29.28
CA GLY A 109 5.62 -7.91 27.99
C GLY A 109 6.00 -6.95 26.86
N THR A 110 6.89 -5.98 27.09
CA THR A 110 7.35 -5.06 26.04
C THR A 110 8.24 -5.81 25.05
N LEU A 111 7.94 -5.67 23.76
CA LEU A 111 8.74 -6.26 22.69
C LEU A 111 9.83 -5.27 22.23
N HIS A 112 11.09 -5.62 22.47
CA HIS A 112 12.26 -4.88 22.02
C HIS A 112 12.81 -5.52 20.74
N ILE A 113 12.80 -4.75 19.65
CA ILE A 113 13.31 -5.19 18.35
C ILE A 113 14.46 -4.27 17.97
N HIS A 114 15.64 -4.83 17.78
CA HIS A 114 16.80 -4.08 17.29
C HIS A 114 16.97 -4.34 15.79
N GLN A 115 16.99 -3.28 15.00
CA GLN A 115 17.15 -3.32 13.55
C GLN A 115 18.44 -2.59 13.17
N ASP A 116 19.31 -3.27 12.43
CA ASP A 116 20.48 -2.66 11.81
C ASP A 116 20.10 -2.24 10.38
N VAL A 117 20.23 -0.94 10.09
CA VAL A 117 19.92 -0.36 8.77
C VAL A 117 21.21 0.16 8.14
N GLN A 118 21.69 -0.53 7.11
CA GLN A 118 22.90 -0.18 6.38
C GLN A 118 22.55 0.63 5.13
N VAL A 119 23.21 1.77 4.99
CA VAL A 119 22.96 2.73 3.90
C VAL A 119 24.24 3.01 3.10
N PRO A 120 24.14 3.36 1.81
CA PRO A 120 25.31 3.51 0.94
C PRO A 120 26.16 4.77 1.22
N SER A 121 25.62 5.78 1.90
CA SER A 121 26.36 7.01 2.20
C SER A 121 25.82 7.74 3.42
N ARG A 122 26.67 8.57 4.03
CA ARG A 122 26.29 9.45 5.16
C ARG A 122 25.16 10.41 4.80
N ARG A 123 25.05 10.84 3.54
CA ARG A 123 23.94 11.68 3.07
C ARG A 123 22.60 10.96 3.19
N VAL A 124 22.55 9.68 2.82
CA VAL A 124 21.33 8.86 2.95
C VAL A 124 21.00 8.63 4.42
N ALA A 125 22.01 8.37 5.28
CA ALA A 125 21.81 8.29 6.72
C ALA A 125 21.18 9.58 7.28
N ALA A 126 21.69 10.75 6.86
CA ALA A 126 21.17 12.04 7.29
C ALA A 126 19.71 12.27 6.86
N MET A 127 19.30 11.80 5.67
CA MET A 127 17.91 11.89 5.22
C MET A 127 16.95 11.10 6.11
N LEU A 128 17.36 9.91 6.56
CA LEU A 128 16.56 9.08 7.47
C LEU A 128 16.46 9.70 8.87
N LEU A 129 17.59 10.19 9.40
CA LEU A 129 17.64 10.74 10.76
C LEU A 129 16.99 12.12 10.89
N ALA A 130 17.15 12.99 9.89
CA ALA A 130 16.69 14.38 9.96
C ALA A 130 15.16 14.53 10.02
N ARG A 131 14.41 13.52 9.57
CA ARG A 131 12.94 13.51 9.62
C ARG A 131 12.36 12.98 10.94
N SER A 132 13.15 12.26 11.73
CA SER A 132 12.74 11.71 13.02
C SER A 132 12.77 12.77 14.15
N ALA A 133 13.48 13.88 13.93
CA ALA A 133 13.66 14.95 14.92
C ALA A 133 12.61 16.09 14.83
N ALA A 134 11.57 15.95 14.00
CA ALA A 134 10.51 16.94 13.79
C ALA A 134 9.14 16.32 14.03
#